data_AF-A0A1U9JIW7-F1
#
_entry.id   AF-A0A1U9JIW7-F1
#
_cell.length_a   1.000
_cell.length_b   1.000
_cell.length_c   1.000
_cell.angle_alpha   90.00
_cell.angle_beta   90.00
_cell.angle_gamma   90.00
#
_symmetry.space_group_name_H-M   'P 1'
#
loop_
_entity.id
_entity.type
_entity.pdbx_description
1 polymer ?
#
loop_
_entity_poly.entity_id
_entity_poly.type
_entity_poly.pdbx_seq_one_letter_code
_entity_poly.pdbx_strand_id
1 'polypeptide(L)'
;MPNIFTETLLMLDESLFPLDFNGNKIPIWPCPQCGAQSLHCENNNFHKHHKEPIDTNDPDFDPSWITYIFTMHLKCTNASCGCGVVCTGTGEVQEEDFDNGIDGYDRTWKEIFHAKYFEPPLQIFTPPTGTPKTVKQALETSFSTFFFSPSLSLSALRASLEALLDEKNIAKRSNNDHYLNLENRVKLLDITLGNNSTTITEYATAIRFLGNNGTHPGEIKIQQSDVFDGYKIFEHILITLYPEEKPSFDFLVESINTARGVVRKK
;
A
#
# COMPACT_ATOMS: atom_id res chain seq x y z
N MET A 1 0.12 -33.89 14.01
CA MET A 1 -0.53 -33.38 12.78
C MET A 1 -0.63 -31.87 12.94
N PRO A 2 0.11 -31.08 12.15
CA PRO A 2 0.03 -29.63 12.26
C PRO A 2 -1.36 -29.22 11.79
N ASN A 3 -2.06 -28.51 12.66
CA ASN A 3 -3.41 -28.04 12.42
C ASN A 3 -3.34 -27.01 11.30
N ILE A 4 -3.92 -27.35 10.15
CA ILE A 4 -4.11 -26.48 9.00
C ILE A 4 -5.18 -25.47 9.42
N PHE A 5 -4.80 -24.51 10.26
CA PHE A 5 -5.57 -23.28 10.40
C PHE A 5 -5.29 -22.48 9.13
N THR A 6 -6.19 -22.69 8.18
CA THR A 6 -6.56 -21.83 7.07
C THR A 6 -5.83 -20.49 7.12
N GLU A 7 -4.77 -20.37 6.32
CA GLU A 7 -4.16 -19.12 5.89
C GLU A 7 -5.22 -18.30 5.14
N THR A 8 -6.16 -17.72 5.86
CA THR A 8 -6.76 -16.45 5.43
C THR A 8 -5.85 -15.36 5.97
N LEU A 9 -4.57 -15.43 5.56
CA LEU A 9 -3.70 -14.27 5.62
C LEU A 9 -4.43 -13.21 4.81
N LEU A 10 -4.76 -12.08 5.43
CA LEU A 10 -5.26 -10.90 4.75
C LEU A 10 -4.20 -10.52 3.70
N MET A 11 -4.31 -11.09 2.50
CA MET A 11 -3.46 -10.71 1.40
C MET A 11 -3.96 -9.34 0.96
N LEU A 12 -3.14 -8.33 1.20
CA LEU A 12 -3.25 -7.03 0.58
C LEU A 12 -3.72 -7.17 -0.88
N ASP A 13 -4.90 -6.63 -1.16
CA ASP A 13 -5.51 -6.71 -2.49
C ASP A 13 -4.98 -5.57 -3.37
N GLU A 14 -4.05 -5.92 -4.25
CA GLU A 14 -3.41 -4.98 -5.18
C GLU A 14 -4.40 -4.31 -6.13
N SER A 15 -5.54 -4.96 -6.41
CA SER A 15 -6.56 -4.43 -7.33
C SER A 15 -7.25 -3.17 -6.79
N LEU A 16 -7.12 -2.91 -5.48
CA LEU A 16 -7.63 -1.71 -4.83
C LEU A 16 -6.81 -0.45 -5.14
N PHE A 17 -5.61 -0.60 -5.71
CA PHE A 17 -4.70 0.50 -6.03
C PHE A 17 -4.27 0.44 -7.50
N PRO A 18 -5.20 0.62 -8.44
CA PRO A 18 -4.88 0.59 -9.86
C PRO A 18 -3.92 1.73 -10.23
N LEU A 19 -3.01 1.42 -11.16
CA LEU A 19 -1.95 2.33 -11.61
C LEU A 19 -2.46 3.37 -12.60
N ASP A 20 -3.47 2.96 -13.36
CA ASP A 20 -4.16 3.76 -14.33
C ASP A 20 -5.68 3.59 -14.21
N PHE A 21 -6.41 4.53 -14.78
CA PHE A 21 -7.85 4.45 -14.91
C PHE A 21 -8.38 5.27 -16.06
N ASN A 22 -9.58 4.93 -16.52
CA ASN A 22 -10.30 5.74 -17.51
C ASN A 22 -11.10 6.85 -16.80
N GLY A 23 -11.15 8.05 -17.37
CA GLY A 23 -11.88 9.19 -16.79
C GLY A 23 -13.38 8.94 -16.57
N ASN A 24 -13.99 8.04 -17.36
CA ASN A 24 -15.40 7.65 -17.19
C ASN A 24 -15.60 6.54 -16.14
N LYS A 25 -14.50 5.94 -15.65
CA LYS A 25 -14.51 4.84 -14.69
C LYS A 25 -13.42 5.08 -13.63
N ILE A 26 -13.67 6.09 -12.79
CA ILE A 26 -12.79 6.44 -11.67
C ILE A 26 -12.84 5.30 -10.62
N PRO A 27 -11.68 4.79 -10.16
CA PRO A 27 -11.60 3.77 -9.13
C PRO A 27 -12.17 4.24 -7.78
N ILE A 28 -12.58 3.26 -6.96
CA ILE A 28 -12.93 3.50 -5.56
C ILE A 28 -11.76 3.02 -4.72
N TRP A 29 -11.03 3.96 -4.12
CA TRP A 29 -9.87 3.65 -3.27
C TRP A 29 -10.27 3.44 -1.80
N PRO A 30 -9.45 2.70 -1.02
CA PRO A 30 -9.53 2.66 0.43
C PRO A 30 -9.39 4.05 1.05
N CYS A 31 -10.26 4.37 2.00
CA CYS A 31 -10.18 5.62 2.75
C CYS A 31 -8.99 5.58 3.73
N PRO A 32 -8.08 6.56 3.73
CA PRO A 32 -6.93 6.56 4.62
C PRO A 32 -7.29 6.73 6.10
N GLN A 33 -8.53 7.15 6.41
CA GLN A 33 -8.99 7.32 7.78
C GLN A 33 -9.68 6.07 8.35
N CYS A 34 -10.49 5.37 7.55
CA CYS A 34 -11.29 4.24 8.04
C CYS A 34 -11.02 2.91 7.34
N GLY A 35 -10.09 2.85 6.38
CA GLY A 35 -9.70 1.64 5.63
C GLY A 35 -10.74 1.13 4.62
N ALA A 36 -12.02 1.50 4.76
CA ALA A 36 -13.08 1.06 3.87
C ALA A 36 -12.86 1.56 2.43
N GLN A 37 -13.03 0.68 1.44
CA GLN A 37 -13.06 1.01 0.02
C GLN A 37 -14.28 1.89 -0.28
N SER A 38 -14.10 3.20 -0.16
CA SER A 38 -15.22 4.16 -0.05
C SER A 38 -14.90 5.56 -0.52
N LEU A 39 -13.66 5.84 -0.97
CA LEU A 39 -13.34 7.13 -1.57
C LEU A 39 -13.98 7.22 -2.95
N HIS A 40 -14.91 8.15 -3.07
CA HIS A 40 -15.65 8.39 -4.29
C HIS A 40 -15.38 9.80 -4.82
N CYS A 41 -15.22 9.93 -6.14
CA CYS A 41 -15.23 11.22 -6.81
C CYS A 41 -16.66 11.54 -7.23
N GLU A 42 -17.28 12.53 -6.60
CA GLU A 42 -18.59 13.03 -7.06
C GLU A 42 -18.47 13.71 -8.43
N ASN A 43 -19.59 13.84 -9.13
CA ASN A 43 -19.66 14.54 -10.42
C ASN A 43 -19.12 15.97 -10.27
N ASN A 44 -18.34 16.42 -11.27
CA ASN A 44 -17.64 17.71 -11.31
C ASN A 44 -16.43 17.86 -10.36
N ASN A 45 -16.04 16.85 -9.59
CA ASN A 45 -14.85 16.95 -8.72
C ASN A 45 -13.57 16.40 -9.36
N PHE A 46 -13.65 15.96 -10.61
CA PHE A 46 -12.51 15.56 -11.44
C PHE A 46 -12.26 16.64 -12.48
N HIS A 47 -11.15 17.37 -12.34
CA HIS A 47 -10.76 18.45 -13.22
C HIS A 47 -9.44 18.10 -13.90
N LYS A 48 -9.42 18.18 -15.23
CA LYS A 48 -8.23 17.95 -16.06
C LYS A 48 -7.99 19.15 -16.97
N HIS A 49 -6.73 19.40 -17.27
CA HIS A 49 -6.29 20.45 -18.20
C HIS A 49 -5.13 19.91 -19.04
N HIS A 50 -4.97 20.43 -20.26
CA HIS A 50 -3.79 20.12 -21.07
C HIS A 50 -2.53 20.51 -20.29
N LYS A 51 -1.57 19.59 -20.23
CA LYS A 51 -0.29 19.82 -19.54
C LYS A 51 0.53 20.88 -20.28
N GLU A 52 0.46 20.86 -21.60
CA GLU A 52 1.13 21.81 -22.51
C GLU A 52 0.09 22.35 -23.50
N PRO A 53 0.26 23.59 -24.00
CA PRO A 53 -0.60 24.12 -25.06
C PRO A 53 -0.58 23.18 -26.28
N ILE A 54 -1.75 22.91 -26.85
CA ILE A 54 -1.89 22.05 -28.02
C ILE A 54 -2.81 22.73 -29.04
N ASP A 55 -2.41 22.71 -30.31
CA ASP A 55 -3.25 23.18 -31.42
C ASP A 55 -3.88 21.97 -32.10
N THR A 56 -5.14 21.71 -31.77
CA THR A 56 -5.90 20.61 -32.39
C THR A 56 -6.31 20.90 -33.83
N ASN A 57 -6.00 22.08 -34.37
CA ASN A 57 -6.25 22.43 -35.77
C ASN A 57 -5.03 22.25 -36.67
N ASP A 58 -3.87 21.87 -36.11
CA ASP A 58 -2.69 21.54 -36.89
C ASP A 58 -3.02 20.39 -37.88
N PRO A 59 -2.72 20.51 -39.19
CA PRO A 59 -2.95 19.44 -40.15
C PRO A 59 -2.28 18.11 -39.81
N ASP A 60 -1.18 18.15 -39.06
CA ASP A 60 -0.42 16.98 -38.60
C ASP A 60 -0.80 16.55 -37.18
N PHE A 61 -1.83 17.16 -36.58
CA PHE A 61 -2.29 16.85 -35.22
C PHE A 61 -2.65 15.37 -35.06
N ASP A 62 -2.04 14.75 -34.05
CA ASP A 62 -2.38 13.39 -33.61
C ASP A 62 -2.92 13.43 -32.17
N PRO A 63 -4.06 12.77 -31.88
CA PRO A 63 -4.63 12.73 -30.53
C PRO A 63 -3.67 12.21 -29.45
N SER A 64 -2.71 11.34 -29.79
CA SER A 64 -1.69 10.84 -28.85
C SER A 64 -0.78 11.95 -28.28
N TRP A 65 -0.74 13.12 -28.91
CA TRP A 65 0.01 14.27 -28.42
C TRP A 65 -0.66 14.91 -27.20
N ILE A 66 -1.94 14.62 -26.95
CA ILE A 66 -2.67 15.15 -25.81
C ILE A 66 -2.14 14.51 -24.52
N THR A 67 -1.58 15.36 -23.66
CA THR A 67 -1.27 15.03 -22.28
C THR A 67 -1.99 15.97 -21.31
N TYR A 68 -2.36 15.44 -20.16
CA TYR A 68 -3.13 16.13 -19.13
C TYR A 68 -2.39 16.19 -17.80
N ILE A 69 -2.71 17.21 -17.02
CA ILE A 69 -2.61 17.20 -15.56
C ILE A 69 -4.02 17.23 -14.98
N PHE A 70 -4.23 16.59 -13.82
CA PHE A 70 -5.53 16.60 -13.17
C PHE A 70 -5.46 16.83 -11.66
N THR A 71 -6.56 17.33 -11.13
CA THR A 71 -6.88 17.39 -9.70
C THR A 71 -8.23 16.71 -9.47
N MET A 72 -8.34 15.90 -8.43
CA MET A 72 -9.53 15.14 -8.11
C MET A 72 -9.85 15.25 -6.63
N HIS A 73 -11.06 15.69 -6.30
CA HIS A 73 -11.55 15.72 -4.92
C HIS A 73 -12.36 14.46 -4.63
N LEU A 74 -11.88 13.68 -3.68
CA LEU A 74 -12.49 12.43 -3.23
C LEU A 74 -13.12 12.63 -1.85
N LYS A 75 -14.23 11.93 -1.62
CA LYS A 75 -14.91 11.92 -0.33
C LYS A 75 -15.26 10.49 0.07
N CYS A 76 -14.99 10.15 1.32
CA CYS A 76 -15.39 8.89 1.90
C CYS A 76 -16.92 8.82 2.01
N THR A 77 -17.53 7.82 1.39
CA THR A 77 -18.98 7.59 1.42
C THR A 77 -19.47 6.98 2.73
N ASN A 78 -18.56 6.54 3.60
CA ASN A 78 -18.92 6.09 4.94
C ASN A 78 -19.40 7.30 5.77
N ALA A 79 -20.68 7.27 6.16
CA ALA A 79 -21.36 8.37 6.84
C ALA A 79 -20.73 8.75 8.18
N SER A 80 -20.07 7.82 8.88
CA SER A 80 -19.37 8.13 10.15
C SER A 80 -17.96 8.68 9.96
N CYS A 81 -17.39 8.57 8.77
CA CYS A 81 -16.02 9.00 8.46
C CYS A 81 -16.01 10.35 7.75
N GLY A 82 -16.63 10.45 6.57
CA GLY A 82 -16.72 11.69 5.79
C GLY A 82 -15.38 12.32 5.38
N CYS A 83 -14.25 11.62 5.56
CA CYS A 83 -12.91 12.09 5.23
C CYS A 83 -12.81 12.53 3.76
N GLY A 84 -12.19 13.68 3.52
CA GLY A 84 -11.85 14.17 2.18
C GLY A 84 -10.40 13.87 1.84
N VAL A 85 -10.14 13.56 0.57
CA VAL A 85 -8.80 13.33 0.01
C VAL A 85 -8.68 14.09 -1.30
N VAL A 86 -7.57 14.77 -1.54
CA VAL A 86 -7.24 15.35 -2.84
C VAL A 86 -6.24 14.43 -3.54
N CYS A 87 -6.54 14.06 -4.78
CA CYS A 87 -5.65 13.32 -5.64
C CYS A 87 -5.17 14.20 -6.81
N THR A 88 -3.90 14.09 -7.16
CA THR A 88 -3.35 14.73 -8.37
C THR A 88 -2.58 13.71 -9.20
N GLY A 89 -2.52 13.96 -10.50
CA GLY A 89 -1.85 13.06 -11.42
C GLY A 89 -1.76 13.58 -12.84
N THR A 90 -1.44 12.68 -13.75
CA THR A 90 -1.30 12.96 -15.19
C THR A 90 -2.28 12.13 -16.00
N GLY A 91 -2.55 12.54 -17.23
CA GLY A 91 -3.28 11.71 -18.18
C GLY A 91 -2.72 11.83 -19.58
N GLU A 92 -3.14 10.93 -20.44
CA GLU A 92 -2.74 10.86 -21.84
C GLU A 92 -3.85 10.23 -22.66
N VAL A 93 -3.80 10.43 -23.97
CA VAL A 93 -4.69 9.79 -24.93
C VAL A 93 -3.93 8.66 -25.60
N GLN A 94 -4.46 7.45 -25.53
CA GLN A 94 -3.89 6.24 -26.15
C GLN A 94 -4.85 5.72 -27.24
N GLU A 95 -4.27 5.15 -28.30
CA GLU A 95 -5.00 4.41 -29.32
C GLU A 95 -5.28 2.99 -28.82
N GLU A 96 -6.54 2.57 -28.81
CA GLU A 96 -6.96 1.18 -28.57
C GLU A 96 -7.54 0.61 -29.87
N ASP A 97 -6.97 -0.51 -30.32
CA ASP A 97 -7.56 -1.34 -31.36
C ASP A 97 -8.64 -2.23 -30.73
N PHE A 98 -9.84 -2.25 -31.29
CA PHE A 98 -10.85 -3.24 -30.92
C PHE A 98 -11.31 -4.05 -32.14
N ASP A 99 -11.38 -5.36 -31.95
CA ASP A 99 -11.89 -6.29 -32.95
C ASP A 99 -13.42 -6.10 -33.06
N ASN A 100 -13.88 -5.63 -34.22
CA ASN A 100 -15.29 -5.41 -34.49
C ASN A 100 -16.00 -6.67 -35.01
N GLY A 101 -15.30 -7.81 -35.10
CA GLY A 101 -15.83 -9.09 -35.53
C GLY A 101 -16.19 -9.18 -37.01
N ILE A 102 -15.87 -8.15 -37.81
CA ILE A 102 -16.13 -8.08 -39.25
C ILE A 102 -14.85 -7.59 -39.93
N ASP A 103 -13.91 -8.52 -40.17
CA ASP A 103 -12.66 -8.32 -40.94
C ASP A 103 -12.02 -6.93 -40.77
N GLY A 104 -11.69 -6.55 -39.53
CA GLY A 104 -10.98 -5.31 -39.24
C GLY A 104 -10.78 -5.03 -37.76
N TYR A 105 -9.78 -4.20 -37.46
CA TYR A 105 -9.67 -3.52 -36.18
C TYR A 105 -10.19 -2.09 -36.36
N ASP A 106 -11.16 -1.70 -35.55
CA ASP A 106 -11.53 -0.30 -35.42
C ASP A 106 -10.63 0.36 -34.38
N ARG A 107 -10.20 1.59 -34.67
CA ARG A 107 -9.33 2.38 -33.81
C ARG A 107 -10.18 3.34 -33.01
N THR A 108 -10.01 3.33 -31.69
CA THR A 108 -10.62 4.32 -30.81
C THR A 108 -9.56 5.00 -29.96
N TRP A 109 -9.84 6.25 -29.58
CA TRP A 109 -8.97 7.03 -28.71
C TRP A 109 -9.54 7.06 -27.31
N LYS A 110 -8.70 6.72 -26.34
CA LYS A 110 -9.12 6.62 -24.95
C LYS A 110 -8.20 7.41 -24.05
N GLU A 111 -8.80 8.12 -23.11
CA GLU A 111 -8.06 8.81 -22.07
C GLU A 111 -7.73 7.85 -20.93
N ILE A 112 -6.45 7.83 -20.58
CA ILE A 112 -5.89 7.05 -19.48
C ILE A 112 -5.25 8.02 -18.50
N PHE A 113 -5.58 7.88 -17.21
CA PHE A 113 -5.11 8.74 -16.13
C PHE A 113 -4.30 7.94 -15.12
N HIS A 114 -3.22 8.53 -14.63
CA HIS A 114 -2.31 7.96 -13.66
C HIS A 114 -2.31 8.82 -12.40
N ALA A 115 -2.86 8.30 -11.30
CA ALA A 115 -2.78 8.94 -10.00
C ALA A 115 -1.32 8.99 -9.51
N LYS A 116 -0.89 10.09 -8.91
CA LYS A 116 0.49 10.27 -8.41
C LYS A 116 0.57 10.59 -6.93
N TYR A 117 -0.29 11.48 -6.46
CA TYR A 117 -0.26 11.96 -5.08
C TYR A 117 -1.67 11.98 -4.50
N PHE A 118 -1.77 11.61 -3.22
CA PHE A 118 -2.97 11.69 -2.43
C PHE A 118 -2.65 12.46 -1.14
N GLU A 119 -3.51 13.40 -0.78
CA GLU A 119 -3.41 14.16 0.46
C GLU A 119 -4.74 14.08 1.22
N PRO A 120 -4.79 13.39 2.38
CA PRO A 120 -3.71 12.58 2.97
C PRO A 120 -3.35 11.33 2.12
N PRO A 121 -2.14 10.75 2.28
CA PRO A 121 -1.74 9.53 1.60
C PRO A 121 -2.71 8.37 1.82
N LEU A 122 -2.95 7.55 0.79
CA LEU A 122 -3.72 6.31 0.96
C LEU A 122 -2.97 5.35 1.89
N GLN A 123 -3.69 4.67 2.77
CA GLN A 123 -3.12 3.57 3.55
C GLN A 123 -3.19 2.30 2.71
N ILE A 124 -2.02 1.78 2.30
CA ILE A 124 -1.97 0.58 1.46
C ILE A 124 -2.44 -0.64 2.25
N PHE A 125 -1.99 -0.75 3.51
CA PHE A 125 -2.53 -1.68 4.49
C PHE A 125 -2.73 -0.99 5.84
N THR A 126 -3.46 -1.63 6.75
CA THR A 126 -3.69 -1.11 8.11
C THR A 126 -2.77 -1.82 9.10
N PRO A 127 -1.76 -1.13 9.67
CA PRO A 127 -0.90 -1.73 10.70
C PRO A 127 -1.73 -2.10 11.95
N PRO A 128 -1.39 -3.20 12.65
CA PRO A 128 -2.04 -3.57 13.90
C PRO A 128 -2.07 -2.39 14.89
N THR A 129 -3.13 -2.32 15.67
CA THR A 129 -3.35 -1.24 16.66
C THR A 129 -2.12 -0.97 17.55
N GLY A 130 -1.47 -2.03 18.03
CA GLY A 130 -0.27 -1.99 18.88
C GLY A 130 1.03 -1.54 18.19
N THR A 131 1.01 -1.31 16.87
CA THR A 131 2.20 -0.86 16.13
C THR A 131 2.66 0.53 16.60
N PRO A 132 3.95 0.74 16.93
CA PRO A 132 4.46 2.02 17.43
C PRO A 132 4.25 3.18 16.46
N LYS A 133 4.06 4.37 17.01
CA LYS A 133 3.80 5.59 16.23
C LYS A 133 4.93 5.92 15.25
N THR A 134 6.18 5.76 15.67
CA THR A 134 7.39 6.00 14.85
C THR A 134 7.40 5.11 13.61
N VAL A 135 7.04 3.83 13.76
CA VAL A 135 6.92 2.87 12.65
C VAL A 135 5.77 3.25 11.72
N LYS A 136 4.61 3.62 12.27
CA LYS A 136 3.45 4.09 11.48
C LYS A 136 3.79 5.33 10.63
N GLN A 137 4.50 6.31 11.20
CA GLN A 137 4.91 7.52 10.50
C GLN A 137 5.92 7.24 9.38
N ALA A 138 6.89 6.36 9.62
CA ALA A 138 7.83 5.93 8.58
C ALA A 138 7.11 5.19 7.45
N LEU A 139 6.13 4.36 7.79
CA LEU A 139 5.33 3.61 6.82
C LEU A 139 4.42 4.52 6.01
N GLU A 140 3.80 5.53 6.63
CA GLU A 140 3.02 6.57 5.94
C GLU A 140 3.86 7.30 4.89
N THR A 141 5.14 7.55 5.19
CA THR A 141 6.09 8.11 4.20
C THR A 141 6.24 7.17 3.00
N SER A 142 6.37 5.87 3.23
CA SER A 142 6.42 4.88 2.15
C SER A 142 5.13 4.88 1.33
N PHE A 143 3.97 4.88 1.96
CA PHE A 143 2.67 4.92 1.29
C PHE A 143 2.50 6.18 0.43
N SER A 144 2.93 7.35 0.92
CA SER A 144 2.82 8.62 0.20
C SER A 144 3.56 8.66 -1.15
N THR A 145 4.55 7.78 -1.31
CA THR A 145 5.38 7.71 -2.52
C THR A 145 5.04 6.54 -3.43
N PHE A 146 4.12 5.66 -3.02
CA PHE A 146 3.76 4.43 -3.72
C PHE A 146 3.35 4.65 -5.19
N PHE A 147 2.46 5.61 -5.44
CA PHE A 147 1.94 5.91 -6.78
C PHE A 147 2.93 6.67 -7.67
N PHE A 148 3.84 7.44 -7.06
CA PHE A 148 4.76 8.30 -7.80
C PHE A 148 6.11 7.64 -8.09
N SER A 149 6.67 6.91 -7.13
CA SER A 149 8.02 6.37 -7.22
C SER A 149 8.18 5.09 -6.40
N PRO A 150 8.15 3.92 -7.08
CA PRO A 150 8.38 2.62 -6.43
C PRO A 150 9.72 2.55 -5.67
N SER A 151 10.77 3.11 -6.26
CA SER A 151 12.11 3.16 -5.66
C SER A 151 12.16 3.96 -4.35
N LEU A 152 11.52 5.14 -4.32
CA LEU A 152 11.41 5.94 -3.08
C LEU A 152 10.54 5.22 -2.05
N SER A 153 9.48 4.55 -2.49
CA SER A 153 8.58 3.81 -1.62
C SER A 153 9.28 2.65 -0.91
N LEU A 154 10.10 1.87 -1.63
CA LEU A 154 10.95 0.82 -1.02
C LEU A 154 12.02 1.40 -0.10
N SER A 155 12.63 2.52 -0.48
CA SER A 155 13.61 3.21 0.38
C SER A 155 12.99 3.67 1.70
N ALA A 156 11.76 4.19 1.66
CA ALA A 156 11.00 4.58 2.84
C ALA A 156 10.48 3.37 3.64
N LEU A 157 10.14 2.26 2.98
CA LEU A 157 9.79 1.01 3.67
C LEU A 157 10.99 0.46 4.45
N ARG A 158 12.21 0.58 3.90
CA ARG A 158 13.46 0.26 4.61
C ARG A 158 13.65 1.12 5.85
N ALA A 159 13.34 2.41 5.77
CA ALA A 159 13.36 3.31 6.93
C ALA A 159 12.30 2.90 7.99
N SER A 160 11.16 2.35 7.55
CA SER A 160 10.15 1.79 8.45
C SER A 160 10.67 0.56 9.20
N LEU A 161 11.45 -0.30 8.53
CA LEU A 161 12.17 -1.39 9.20
C LEU A 161 13.20 -0.86 10.20
N GLU A 162 13.97 0.18 9.86
CA GLU A 162 14.91 0.80 10.81
C GLU A 162 14.21 1.34 12.07
N ALA A 163 13.06 2.01 11.89
CA ALA A 163 12.23 2.47 13.00
C ALA A 163 11.73 1.30 13.85
N LEU A 164 11.34 0.19 13.23
CA LEU A 164 10.91 -1.02 13.95
C LEU A 164 12.06 -1.62 14.78
N LEU A 165 13.28 -1.68 14.23
CA LEU A 165 14.45 -2.15 14.97
C LEU A 165 14.77 -1.25 16.17
N ASP A 166 14.60 0.07 16.03
CA ASP A 166 14.75 1.02 17.12
C ASP A 166 13.72 0.76 18.25
N GLU A 167 12.45 0.56 17.90
CA GLU A 167 11.38 0.25 18.86
C GLU A 167 11.57 -1.10 19.57
N LYS A 168 12.21 -2.07 18.91
CA LYS A 168 12.60 -3.34 19.51
C LYS A 168 13.93 -3.27 20.29
N ASN A 169 14.48 -2.06 20.49
CA ASN A 169 15.74 -1.81 21.20
C ASN A 169 16.93 -2.58 20.63
N ILE A 170 16.94 -2.83 19.31
CA ILE A 170 18.06 -3.48 18.64
C ILE A 170 19.23 -2.52 18.59
N ALA A 171 20.36 -2.95 19.16
CA ALA A 171 21.56 -2.13 19.32
C ALA A 171 21.99 -1.44 18.02
N LYS A 172 22.30 -0.15 18.12
CA LYS A 172 22.88 0.64 17.01
C LYS A 172 24.41 0.56 16.96
N ARG A 173 25.04 0.07 18.03
CA ARG A 173 26.49 -0.01 18.17
C ARG A 173 26.91 -1.36 18.71
N SER A 174 28.08 -1.82 18.31
CA SER A 174 28.70 -3.04 18.85
C SER A 174 29.32 -2.80 20.23
N ASN A 175 29.77 -3.87 20.88
CA ASN A 175 30.49 -3.79 22.16
C ASN A 175 31.79 -2.95 22.07
N ASN A 176 32.33 -2.78 20.87
CA ASN A 176 33.52 -1.97 20.61
C ASN A 176 33.15 -0.54 20.14
N ASP A 177 31.91 -0.10 20.40
CA ASP A 177 31.36 1.22 20.06
C ASP A 177 31.31 1.56 18.55
N HIS A 178 31.44 0.57 17.66
CA HIS A 178 31.28 0.78 16.23
C HIS A 178 29.80 0.78 15.83
N TYR A 179 29.39 1.71 14.97
CA TYR A 179 28.03 1.73 14.42
C TYR A 179 27.71 0.45 13.62
N LEU A 180 26.54 -0.13 13.88
CA LEU A 180 26.04 -1.30 13.19
C LEU A 180 25.18 -0.88 12.00
N ASN A 181 25.55 -1.34 10.81
CA ASN A 181 24.71 -1.18 9.62
C ASN A 181 23.40 -2.00 9.75
N LEU A 182 22.43 -1.71 8.88
CA LEU A 182 21.11 -2.37 8.94
C LEU A 182 21.20 -3.90 8.85
N GLU A 183 22.12 -4.44 8.05
CA GLU A 183 22.31 -5.90 7.95
C GLU A 183 22.68 -6.53 9.30
N ASN A 184 23.67 -5.96 9.98
CA ASN A 184 24.12 -6.45 11.27
C ASN A 184 23.05 -6.27 12.35
N ARG A 185 22.25 -5.19 12.27
CA ARG A 185 21.12 -4.99 13.19
C ARG A 185 20.03 -6.03 12.97
N VAL A 186 19.67 -6.34 11.72
CA VAL A 186 18.66 -7.38 11.40
C VAL A 186 19.07 -8.74 11.97
N LYS A 187 20.35 -9.12 11.90
CA LYS A 187 20.85 -10.39 12.49
C LYS A 187 20.67 -10.48 14.02
N LEU A 188 20.53 -9.34 14.71
CA LEU A 188 20.30 -9.31 16.16
C LEU A 188 18.83 -9.50 16.56
N LEU A 189 17.90 -9.46 15.60
CA LEU A 189 16.48 -9.74 15.87
C LEU A 189 16.30 -11.13 16.47
N ASP A 190 17.06 -12.11 15.99
CA ASP A 190 16.93 -13.49 16.47
C ASP A 190 17.20 -13.63 17.96
N ILE A 191 18.25 -12.96 18.40
CA ILE A 191 18.67 -12.96 19.80
C ILE A 191 17.65 -12.23 20.67
N THR A 192 17.05 -11.16 20.14
CA THR A 192 16.16 -10.27 20.91
C THR A 192 14.74 -10.82 21.01
N LEU A 193 14.24 -11.50 19.98
CA LEU A 193 12.87 -11.99 19.91
C LEU A 193 12.72 -13.46 20.34
N GLY A 194 13.81 -14.24 20.44
CA GLY A 194 13.80 -15.65 20.82
C GLY A 194 13.36 -16.60 19.69
N ASN A 195 13.31 -17.92 19.95
CA ASN A 195 13.26 -19.01 18.95
C ASN A 195 12.14 -19.00 17.86
N ASN A 196 11.19 -18.05 17.87
CA ASN A 196 10.22 -17.83 16.78
C ASN A 196 10.69 -16.75 15.77
N SER A 197 11.95 -16.33 15.86
CA SER A 197 12.48 -15.15 15.17
C SER A 197 13.09 -15.41 13.81
N THR A 198 13.53 -16.64 13.50
CA THR A 198 14.30 -16.94 12.28
C THR A 198 13.53 -16.48 11.04
N THR A 199 12.21 -16.71 11.04
CA THR A 199 11.32 -16.27 9.96
C THR A 199 11.20 -14.74 9.87
N ILE A 200 11.14 -14.02 11.01
CA ILE A 200 11.08 -12.55 11.04
C ILE A 200 12.39 -11.93 10.55
N THR A 201 13.53 -12.51 10.91
CA THR A 201 14.85 -12.07 10.46
C THR A 201 15.02 -12.24 8.95
N GLU A 202 14.52 -13.34 8.38
CA GLU A 202 14.49 -13.56 6.93
C GLU A 202 13.59 -12.54 6.21
N TYR A 203 12.38 -12.30 6.73
CA TYR A 203 11.47 -11.27 6.20
C TYR A 203 12.08 -9.86 6.27
N ALA A 204 12.67 -9.48 7.41
CA ALA A 204 13.37 -8.21 7.55
C ALA A 204 14.57 -8.10 6.59
N THR A 205 15.26 -9.21 6.32
CA THR A 205 16.35 -9.26 5.34
C THR A 205 15.83 -9.03 3.91
N ALA A 206 14.67 -9.58 3.55
CA ALA A 206 14.03 -9.33 2.26
C ALA A 206 13.67 -7.84 2.08
N ILE A 207 13.04 -7.21 3.09
CA ILE A 207 12.73 -5.77 3.07
C ILE A 207 14.00 -4.94 2.90
N ARG A 208 15.10 -5.30 3.58
CA ARG A 208 16.39 -4.63 3.42
C ARG A 208 16.89 -4.69 1.98
N PHE A 209 16.81 -5.85 1.33
CA PHE A 209 17.25 -6.01 -0.05
C PHE A 209 16.39 -5.19 -1.02
N LEU A 210 15.06 -5.25 -0.88
CA LEU A 210 14.14 -4.42 -1.67
C LEU A 210 14.45 -2.92 -1.52
N GLY A 211 14.62 -2.46 -0.28
CA GLY A 211 14.96 -1.07 0.02
C GLY A 211 16.30 -0.61 -0.52
N ASN A 212 17.32 -1.48 -0.51
CA ASN A 212 18.63 -1.16 -1.08
C ASN A 212 18.57 -0.96 -2.59
N ASN A 213 17.82 -1.82 -3.30
CA ASN A 213 17.57 -1.64 -4.74
C ASN A 213 16.81 -0.34 -5.01
N GLY A 214 15.93 0.09 -4.07
CA GLY A 214 15.24 1.38 -4.14
C GLY A 214 16.16 2.60 -4.16
N THR A 215 17.32 2.54 -3.49
CA THR A 215 18.28 3.64 -3.44
C THR A 215 19.38 3.52 -4.51
N HIS A 216 19.72 2.28 -4.89
CA HIS A 216 20.68 1.96 -5.94
C HIS A 216 19.99 1.06 -6.98
N PRO A 217 19.20 1.63 -7.90
CA PRO A 217 18.63 0.83 -8.96
C PRO A 217 19.79 0.22 -9.74
N GLY A 218 19.86 -1.10 -9.75
CA GLY A 218 20.74 -1.83 -10.67
C GLY A 218 20.22 -1.67 -12.10
N GLU A 219 20.49 -2.66 -12.95
CA GLU A 219 19.93 -2.68 -14.31
C GLU A 219 18.41 -2.93 -14.33
N ILE A 220 17.84 -3.41 -13.21
CA ILE A 220 16.43 -3.78 -13.10
C ILE A 220 15.60 -2.58 -12.62
N LYS A 221 14.61 -2.20 -13.41
CA LYS A 221 13.63 -1.16 -13.05
C LYS A 221 12.65 -1.71 -12.01
N ILE A 222 12.57 -1.04 -10.86
CA ILE A 222 11.63 -1.37 -9.78
C ILE A 222 10.21 -1.03 -10.22
N GLN A 223 9.30 -1.96 -9.98
CA GLN A 223 7.89 -1.87 -10.29
C GLN A 223 7.05 -1.77 -9.02
N GLN A 224 5.77 -1.42 -9.17
CA GLN A 224 4.86 -1.30 -8.03
C GLN A 224 4.55 -2.65 -7.38
N SER A 225 4.58 -3.74 -8.15
CA SER A 225 4.47 -5.11 -7.62
C SER A 225 5.58 -5.42 -6.61
N ASP A 226 6.81 -4.95 -6.85
CA ASP A 226 7.94 -5.14 -5.91
C ASP A 226 7.68 -4.41 -4.57
N VAL A 227 7.01 -3.25 -4.63
CA VAL A 227 6.61 -2.50 -3.45
C VAL A 227 5.51 -3.23 -2.69
N PHE A 228 4.52 -3.79 -3.41
CA PHE A 228 3.46 -4.59 -2.83
C PHE A 228 3.99 -5.82 -2.10
N ASP A 229 4.94 -6.55 -2.70
CA ASP A 229 5.59 -7.67 -2.04
C ASP A 229 6.30 -7.23 -0.75
N GLY A 230 6.98 -6.07 -0.80
CA GLY A 230 7.53 -5.43 0.40
C GLY A 230 6.48 -5.15 1.46
N TYR A 231 5.32 -4.60 1.09
CA TYR A 231 4.25 -4.32 2.04
C TYR A 231 3.63 -5.57 2.64
N LYS A 232 3.37 -6.62 1.86
CA LYS A 232 2.86 -7.89 2.36
C LYS A 232 3.80 -8.50 3.41
N ILE A 233 5.10 -8.50 3.12
CA ILE A 233 6.12 -9.01 4.05
C ILE A 233 6.15 -8.14 5.31
N PHE A 234 6.15 -6.81 5.18
CA PHE A 234 6.24 -5.92 6.34
C PHE A 234 4.96 -5.95 7.19
N GLU A 235 3.79 -6.00 6.58
CA GLU A 235 2.50 -6.22 7.27
C GLU A 235 2.54 -7.51 8.08
N HIS A 236 3.02 -8.61 7.50
CA HIS A 236 3.16 -9.88 8.19
C HIS A 236 4.11 -9.80 9.40
N ILE A 237 5.25 -9.09 9.26
CA ILE A 237 6.16 -8.81 10.39
C ILE A 237 5.40 -8.07 11.50
N LEU A 238 4.64 -7.02 11.17
CA LEU A 238 3.91 -6.23 12.16
C LEU A 238 2.81 -7.03 12.85
N ILE A 239 2.01 -7.81 12.10
CA ILE A 239 0.97 -8.70 12.67
C ILE A 239 1.59 -9.71 13.64
N THR A 240 2.75 -10.26 13.28
CA THR A 240 3.45 -11.24 14.14
C THR A 240 3.99 -10.60 15.41
N LEU A 241 4.54 -9.39 15.32
CA LEU A 241 5.16 -8.68 16.45
C LEU A 241 4.17 -7.93 17.35
N TYR A 242 2.99 -7.60 16.82
CA TYR A 242 1.94 -6.84 17.49
C TYR A 242 0.57 -7.49 17.21
N PRO A 243 0.36 -8.75 17.63
CA PRO A 243 -0.89 -9.46 17.38
C PRO A 243 -2.04 -8.72 18.08
N GLU A 244 -3.15 -8.54 17.37
CA GLU A 244 -4.35 -8.01 18.00
C GLU A 244 -4.94 -9.05 18.95
N GLU A 245 -5.34 -8.61 20.14
CA GLU A 245 -6.04 -9.47 21.08
C GLU A 245 -7.37 -9.90 20.45
N LYS A 246 -7.46 -11.17 20.05
CA LYS A 246 -8.77 -11.74 19.72
C LYS A 246 -9.57 -11.77 21.01
N PRO A 247 -10.84 -11.32 21.02
CA PRO A 247 -11.69 -11.49 22.19
C PRO A 247 -11.71 -12.98 22.55
N SER A 248 -11.22 -13.31 23.75
CA SER A 248 -11.29 -14.69 24.24
C SER A 248 -12.76 -15.06 24.38
N PHE A 249 -13.17 -16.06 23.60
CA PHE A 249 -14.47 -16.67 23.76
C PHE A 249 -14.47 -17.67 24.92
N ASP A 250 -13.34 -17.90 25.59
CA ASP A 250 -13.20 -18.94 26.61
C ASP A 250 -14.22 -18.73 27.73
N PHE A 251 -14.40 -17.49 28.17
CA PHE A 251 -15.42 -17.16 29.19
C PHE A 251 -16.86 -17.38 28.68
N LEU A 252 -17.14 -17.03 27.42
CA LEU A 252 -18.46 -17.25 26.82
C LEU A 252 -18.76 -18.75 26.66
N VAL A 253 -17.77 -19.51 26.18
CA VAL A 253 -17.82 -20.95 25.97
C VAL A 253 -17.95 -21.69 27.30
N GLU A 254 -17.15 -21.34 28.31
CA GLU A 254 -17.23 -21.89 29.66
C GLU A 254 -18.61 -21.61 30.27
N SER A 255 -19.13 -20.40 30.12
CA SER A 255 -20.47 -20.02 30.61
C SER A 255 -21.57 -20.85 29.95
N ILE A 256 -21.51 -21.05 28.62
CA ILE A 256 -22.49 -21.86 27.88
C ILE A 256 -22.37 -23.35 28.26
N ASN A 257 -21.15 -23.87 28.36
CA ASN A 257 -20.90 -25.28 28.70
C ASN A 257 -21.34 -25.60 30.13
N THR A 258 -21.05 -24.71 31.10
CA THR A 258 -21.49 -24.83 32.49
C THR A 258 -23.01 -24.75 32.59
N ALA A 259 -23.64 -23.83 31.86
CA ALA A 259 -25.10 -23.69 31.82
C ALA A 259 -25.80 -24.81 31.00
N ARG A 260 -25.03 -25.61 30.24
CA ARG A 260 -25.54 -26.58 29.24
C ARG A 260 -26.63 -25.97 28.35
N GLY A 261 -26.48 -24.69 27.99
CA GLY A 261 -27.54 -23.95 27.31
C GLY A 261 -27.39 -22.43 27.39
N VAL A 262 -28.50 -21.73 27.14
CA VAL A 262 -28.54 -20.29 26.92
C VAL A 262 -28.18 -19.51 28.20
N VAL A 263 -27.13 -18.70 28.12
CA VAL A 263 -26.76 -17.73 29.15
C VAL A 263 -27.41 -16.39 28.80
N ARG A 264 -28.38 -15.93 29.60
CA ARG A 264 -28.98 -14.59 29.40
C ARG A 264 -28.12 -13.54 30.09
N LYS A 265 -27.65 -12.54 29.33
CA LYS A 265 -26.99 -11.37 29.91
C LYS A 265 -28.03 -10.58 30.74
N LYS A 266 -27.70 -10.29 31.99
CA LYS A 266 -28.47 -9.36 32.83
C LYS A 266 -28.20 -7.92 32.41
#